data_AF-A0A367Y025-F1
#
_entry.id   AF-A0A367Y025-F1
#
_cell.length_a   1.000
_cell.length_b   1.000
_cell.length_c   1.000
_cell.angle_alpha   90.00
_cell.angle_beta   90.00
_cell.angle_gamma   90.00
#
_symmetry.space_group_name_H-M   'P 1'
#
loop_
_entity.id
_entity.type
_entity.pdbx_description
1 polymer ?
#
loop_
_entity_poly.entity_id
_entity_poly.type
_entity_poly.pdbx_seq_one_letter_code
_entity_poly.pdbx_strand_id
1 'polypeptide(L)'
;MVDSTDHDKSSAVGPKGITFSGATFIVPETHDMVKTLFDPTIKKSNFELAILALLFSNLLVFLIPNNNLRISIFVGYYVFWRLSYNFGIGWLLQHQSNDHLLVQWATKYKLFDVENKGLLARLVQGEIKSQRGEGYDIDAYPIEFNTWLIFRKFVDLILMLDFTTFICVVYACCIDNDYQFVKNQPGWLTVSRIVGGSILILFNYWVKVNAHNTIKDYAWYWGDFFFRQINNEELIFDGVFEMFPHPMYSVGYVGYYGFALISKSYIVLLIAIFGHFLQMIFLHYIENPHIDKIYGPSKNEINLIKILKLKDLKNFDNLKPLVGLFNFNWMRASDVVNLVLSITYGLIIPIFAKSLKLLFILTVATKLFESLSINILLVLQSYSKFVTKWSLSNDIPIEKSLNNWAVLYNSLINLTYSSLFGLNVGYFLQGTSSYLVSDYFYLRLFLGLCLIYTQSWINLSIIDLIGYFGWFYGDFFHSKVTIIYQTLDESWCLPLLEQPRTNLWCLWCHGCFPYPPNR
;
A
#
# COMPACT_ATOMS: atom_id res chain seq x y z
N MET A 1 -6.08 -13.69 -63.11
CA MET A 1 -4.65 -14.02 -63.21
C MET A 1 -3.84 -12.73 -63.19
N VAL A 2 -3.52 -12.24 -62.00
CA VAL A 2 -2.19 -11.71 -61.63
C VAL A 2 -2.09 -12.07 -60.15
N ASP A 3 -1.16 -12.97 -59.88
CA ASP A 3 -0.72 -13.42 -58.57
C ASP A 3 0.56 -12.65 -58.26
N SER A 4 0.68 -12.10 -57.05
CA SER A 4 1.98 -11.72 -56.46
C SER A 4 1.79 -11.35 -54.99
N THR A 5 1.85 -12.39 -54.16
CA THR A 5 2.65 -12.47 -52.94
C THR A 5 3.64 -11.31 -52.69
N ASP A 6 3.47 -10.60 -51.58
CA ASP A 6 4.50 -10.37 -50.54
C ASP A 6 3.93 -9.35 -49.54
N HIS A 7 3.25 -9.85 -48.51
CA HIS A 7 3.11 -9.04 -47.29
C HIS A 7 4.43 -9.12 -46.54
N ASP A 8 5.23 -8.10 -46.84
CA ASP A 8 6.43 -7.68 -46.13
C ASP A 8 6.31 -7.96 -44.63
N LYS A 9 7.24 -8.77 -44.10
CA LYS A 9 7.52 -8.88 -42.67
C LYS A 9 8.13 -7.55 -42.20
N SER A 10 7.33 -6.49 -42.19
CA SER A 10 7.71 -5.26 -41.49
C SER A 10 7.86 -5.62 -40.02
N SER A 11 9.08 -5.44 -39.50
CA SER A 11 9.44 -5.52 -38.09
C SER A 11 8.31 -5.00 -37.20
N ALA A 12 7.55 -5.90 -36.56
CA ALA A 12 6.51 -5.51 -35.63
C ALA A 12 7.19 -4.83 -34.43
N VAL A 13 7.09 -3.50 -34.37
CA VAL A 13 7.61 -2.69 -33.28
C VAL A 13 6.65 -2.87 -32.11
N GLY A 14 7.02 -3.68 -31.13
CA GLY A 14 6.23 -3.96 -29.94
C GLY A 14 7.09 -4.53 -28.81
N PRO A 15 6.60 -4.49 -27.55
CA PRO A 15 7.34 -5.04 -26.41
C PRO A 15 7.61 -6.53 -26.61
N LYS A 16 8.86 -6.95 -26.35
CA LYS A 16 9.26 -8.35 -26.51
C LYS A 16 8.92 -9.12 -25.23
N GLY A 17 8.27 -10.26 -25.35
CA GLY A 17 8.00 -11.19 -24.26
C GLY A 17 9.00 -12.35 -24.26
N ILE A 18 9.28 -12.91 -23.09
CA ILE A 18 10.02 -14.15 -22.88
C ILE A 18 9.25 -15.07 -21.94
N THR A 19 9.00 -16.29 -22.37
CA THR A 19 8.39 -17.32 -21.53
C THR A 19 9.39 -17.83 -20.48
N PHE A 20 8.90 -18.51 -19.44
CA PHE A 20 9.77 -19.18 -18.48
C PHE A 20 10.57 -20.35 -19.09
N SER A 21 10.13 -20.87 -20.24
CA SER A 21 10.85 -21.84 -21.06
C SER A 21 11.93 -21.20 -21.97
N GLY A 22 11.99 -19.87 -22.05
CA GLY A 22 12.99 -19.12 -22.82
C GLY A 22 12.59 -18.75 -24.25
N ALA A 23 11.36 -19.07 -24.68
CA ALA A 23 10.85 -18.67 -25.99
C ALA A 23 10.56 -17.16 -26.00
N THR A 24 10.97 -16.46 -27.07
CA THR A 24 10.73 -15.03 -27.23
C THR A 24 9.65 -14.77 -28.27
N PHE A 25 8.82 -13.76 -28.02
CA PHE A 25 7.73 -13.37 -28.93
C PHE A 25 7.47 -11.87 -28.83
N ILE A 26 6.72 -11.32 -29.77
CA ILE A 26 6.28 -9.91 -29.72
C ILE A 26 4.93 -9.91 -29.04
N VAL A 27 4.82 -9.23 -27.89
CA VAL A 27 3.58 -9.17 -27.12
C VAL A 27 2.59 -8.30 -27.87
N PRO A 28 1.47 -8.86 -28.35
CA PRO A 28 0.45 -8.08 -29.02
C PRO A 28 -0.19 -7.07 -28.06
N GLU A 29 -0.47 -5.86 -28.56
CA GLU A 29 -1.21 -4.87 -27.77
C GLU A 29 -2.58 -5.40 -27.36
N THR A 30 -2.97 -5.15 -26.12
CA THR A 30 -4.25 -5.52 -25.56
C THR A 30 -5.12 -4.28 -25.32
N HIS A 31 -6.43 -4.50 -25.25
CA HIS A 31 -7.39 -3.43 -24.97
C HIS A 31 -7.84 -3.46 -23.51
N ASP A 32 -8.10 -2.26 -22.98
CA ASP A 32 -8.67 -2.03 -21.65
C ASP A 32 -10.08 -2.66 -21.55
N MET A 33 -10.31 -3.38 -20.45
CA MET A 33 -11.60 -3.98 -20.12
C MET A 33 -12.73 -2.96 -20.07
N VAL A 34 -12.55 -1.80 -19.42
CA VAL A 34 -13.66 -0.84 -19.23
C VAL A 34 -14.18 -0.37 -20.59
N LYS A 35 -13.26 -0.04 -21.49
CA LYS A 35 -13.60 0.34 -22.86
C LYS A 35 -14.29 -0.80 -23.60
N THR A 36 -13.77 -2.01 -23.51
CA THR A 36 -14.32 -3.16 -24.25
C THR A 36 -15.72 -3.54 -23.75
N LEU A 37 -15.97 -3.44 -22.44
CA LEU A 37 -17.23 -3.83 -21.82
C LEU A 37 -18.35 -2.79 -22.03
N PHE A 38 -18.03 -1.49 -21.96
CA PHE A 38 -19.04 -0.42 -21.97
C PHE A 38 -19.15 0.36 -23.28
N ASP A 39 -18.17 0.30 -24.18
CA ASP A 39 -18.27 0.95 -25.49
C ASP A 39 -19.24 0.15 -26.39
N PRO A 40 -20.38 0.73 -26.82
CA PRO A 40 -21.34 0.04 -27.67
C PRO A 40 -20.85 -0.15 -29.11
N THR A 41 -19.80 0.56 -29.54
CA THR A 41 -19.25 0.49 -30.90
C THR A 41 -18.35 -0.73 -31.13
N ILE A 42 -17.87 -1.35 -30.05
CA ILE A 42 -16.98 -2.51 -30.09
C ILE A 42 -17.79 -3.80 -30.00
N LYS A 43 -17.49 -4.74 -30.89
CA LYS A 43 -18.06 -6.10 -30.87
C LYS A 43 -17.60 -6.82 -29.60
N LYS A 44 -18.57 -7.27 -28.80
CA LYS A 44 -18.33 -7.93 -27.51
C LYS A 44 -18.07 -9.42 -27.68
N SER A 45 -17.19 -9.96 -26.85
CA SER A 45 -16.96 -11.39 -26.76
C SER A 45 -18.12 -12.11 -26.07
N ASN A 46 -18.15 -13.44 -26.17
CA ASN A 46 -19.19 -14.24 -25.50
C ASN A 46 -19.07 -14.12 -23.97
N PHE A 47 -17.83 -14.07 -23.45
CA PHE A 47 -17.61 -13.88 -22.01
C PHE A 47 -17.99 -12.48 -21.57
N GLU A 48 -17.75 -11.44 -22.37
CA GLU A 48 -18.18 -10.07 -22.04
C GLU A 48 -19.70 -9.94 -21.98
N LEU A 49 -20.43 -10.57 -22.90
CA LEU A 49 -21.89 -10.63 -22.83
C LEU A 49 -22.38 -11.37 -21.58
N ALA A 50 -21.72 -12.46 -21.20
CA ALA A 50 -22.03 -13.18 -19.96
C ALA A 50 -21.75 -12.32 -18.71
N ILE A 51 -20.65 -11.58 -18.69
CA ILE A 51 -20.31 -10.62 -17.63
C ILE A 51 -21.40 -9.55 -17.53
N LEU A 52 -21.79 -8.92 -18.64
CA LEU A 52 -22.86 -7.93 -18.66
C LEU A 52 -24.18 -8.51 -18.14
N ALA A 53 -24.56 -9.71 -18.59
CA ALA A 53 -25.78 -10.37 -18.11
C ALA A 53 -25.76 -10.60 -16.60
N LEU A 54 -24.62 -11.05 -16.05
CA LEU A 54 -24.46 -11.22 -14.60
C LEU A 54 -24.49 -9.88 -13.86
N LEU A 55 -23.88 -8.82 -14.40
CA LEU A 55 -23.95 -7.48 -13.82
C LEU A 55 -25.40 -6.99 -13.75
N PHE A 56 -26.16 -7.08 -14.85
CA PHE A 56 -27.58 -6.70 -14.87
C PHE A 56 -28.45 -7.59 -13.98
N SER A 57 -28.09 -8.87 -13.76
CA SER A 57 -28.85 -9.75 -12.88
C SER A 57 -28.91 -9.26 -11.43
N ASN A 58 -27.94 -8.45 -10.98
CA ASN A 58 -27.96 -7.81 -9.66
C ASN A 58 -29.19 -6.89 -9.48
N LEU A 59 -29.75 -6.35 -10.57
CA LEU A 59 -30.94 -5.51 -10.51
C LEU A 59 -32.18 -6.29 -10.05
N LEU A 60 -32.21 -7.62 -10.23
CA LEU A 60 -33.30 -8.46 -9.76
C LEU A 60 -33.45 -8.43 -8.24
N VAL A 61 -32.36 -8.20 -7.50
CA VAL A 61 -32.39 -8.07 -6.03
C VAL A 61 -33.19 -6.83 -5.61
N PHE A 62 -33.23 -5.77 -6.43
CA PHE A 62 -34.02 -4.58 -6.16
C PHE A 62 -35.54 -4.77 -6.32
N LEU A 63 -35.98 -5.90 -6.88
CA LEU A 63 -37.40 -6.28 -6.90
C LEU A 63 -37.92 -6.70 -5.52
N ILE A 64 -37.02 -6.98 -4.56
CA ILE A 64 -37.36 -7.36 -3.19
C ILE A 64 -37.76 -6.11 -2.38
N PRO A 65 -39.00 -6.01 -1.85
CA PRO A 65 -39.45 -4.80 -1.14
C PRO A 65 -38.68 -4.53 0.15
N ASN A 66 -38.25 -5.56 0.87
CA ASN A 66 -37.56 -5.43 2.15
C ASN A 66 -36.10 -4.96 1.97
N ASN A 67 -35.77 -3.75 2.44
CA ASN A 67 -34.42 -3.19 2.31
C ASN A 67 -33.38 -3.92 3.17
N ASN A 68 -33.73 -4.36 4.38
CA ASN A 68 -32.82 -5.13 5.23
C ASN A 68 -32.39 -6.44 4.57
N LEU A 69 -33.32 -7.10 3.88
CA LEU A 69 -33.02 -8.31 3.11
C LEU A 69 -32.11 -8.00 1.91
N ARG A 70 -32.34 -6.89 1.20
CA ARG A 70 -31.46 -6.41 0.11
C ARG A 70 -30.04 -6.16 0.60
N ILE A 71 -29.87 -5.47 1.73
CA ILE A 71 -28.56 -5.23 2.35
C ILE A 71 -27.87 -6.57 2.64
N SER A 72 -28.55 -7.51 3.30
CA SER A 72 -27.97 -8.83 3.62
C SER A 72 -27.55 -9.61 2.37
N ILE A 73 -28.37 -9.61 1.31
CA ILE A 73 -28.04 -10.29 0.04
C ILE A 73 -26.81 -9.66 -0.60
N PHE A 74 -26.76 -8.33 -0.74
CA PHE A 74 -25.63 -7.66 -1.36
C PHE A 74 -24.34 -7.76 -0.53
N VAL A 75 -24.44 -7.76 0.79
CA VAL A 75 -23.29 -8.05 1.66
C VAL A 75 -22.77 -9.47 1.41
N GLY A 76 -23.67 -10.46 1.32
CA GLY A 76 -23.30 -11.84 0.96
C GLY A 76 -22.63 -11.93 -0.40
N TYR A 77 -23.18 -11.27 -1.42
CA TYR A 77 -22.57 -11.21 -2.76
C TYR A 77 -21.21 -10.53 -2.75
N TYR A 78 -21.08 -9.37 -2.10
CA TYR A 78 -19.81 -8.68 -1.97
C TYR A 78 -18.77 -9.58 -1.30
N VAL A 79 -19.11 -10.22 -0.17
CA VAL A 79 -18.18 -11.13 0.52
C VAL A 79 -17.77 -12.28 -0.38
N PHE A 80 -18.71 -12.89 -1.11
CA PHE A 80 -18.41 -13.96 -2.06
C PHE A 80 -17.44 -13.52 -3.16
N TRP A 81 -17.72 -12.40 -3.83
CA TRP A 81 -16.85 -11.89 -4.91
C TRP A 81 -15.51 -11.38 -4.38
N ARG A 82 -15.49 -10.77 -3.21
CA ARG A 82 -14.26 -10.34 -2.54
C ARG A 82 -13.36 -11.51 -2.18
N LEU A 83 -13.91 -12.58 -1.62
CA LEU A 83 -13.16 -13.80 -1.34
C LEU A 83 -12.71 -14.48 -2.64
N SER A 84 -13.53 -14.46 -3.69
CA SER A 84 -13.14 -14.97 -5.01
C SER A 84 -11.99 -14.17 -5.60
N TYR A 85 -11.98 -12.85 -5.42
CA TYR A 85 -10.91 -11.97 -5.87
C TYR A 85 -9.62 -12.21 -5.08
N ASN A 86 -9.66 -12.12 -3.75
CA ASN A 86 -8.43 -12.18 -2.96
C ASN A 86 -7.91 -13.61 -2.73
N PHE A 87 -8.79 -14.57 -2.44
CA PHE A 87 -8.38 -15.97 -2.22
C PHE A 87 -8.46 -16.81 -3.49
N GLY A 88 -9.52 -16.66 -4.30
CA GLY A 88 -9.70 -17.46 -5.51
C GLY A 88 -8.61 -17.16 -6.55
N ILE A 89 -8.50 -15.90 -6.98
CA ILE A 89 -7.42 -15.48 -7.89
C ILE A 89 -6.06 -15.67 -7.22
N GLY A 90 -5.92 -15.33 -5.93
CA GLY A 90 -4.68 -15.54 -5.17
C GLY A 90 -4.18 -16.99 -5.19
N TRP A 91 -5.07 -17.96 -5.00
CA TRP A 91 -4.73 -19.38 -5.08
C TRP A 91 -4.28 -19.78 -6.49
N LEU A 92 -4.98 -19.31 -7.53
CA LEU A 92 -4.60 -19.58 -8.93
C LEU A 92 -3.23 -19.00 -9.25
N LEU A 93 -2.99 -17.74 -8.87
CA LEU A 93 -1.72 -17.04 -9.09
C LEU A 93 -0.58 -17.70 -8.31
N GLN A 94 -0.79 -18.10 -7.06
CA GLN A 94 0.25 -18.77 -6.27
C GLN A 94 0.72 -20.06 -6.93
N HIS A 95 -0.21 -20.90 -7.40
CA HIS A 95 0.12 -22.16 -8.09
C HIS A 95 0.60 -21.93 -9.52
N GLN A 96 0.18 -20.85 -10.17
CA GLN A 96 0.74 -20.43 -11.46
C GLN A 96 2.20 -19.98 -11.31
N SER A 97 2.54 -19.24 -10.26
CA SER A 97 3.90 -18.78 -9.94
C SER A 97 4.85 -19.93 -9.63
N ASN A 98 4.39 -20.94 -8.88
CA ASN A 98 5.23 -22.04 -8.41
C ASN A 98 5.25 -23.24 -9.36
N ASP A 99 4.10 -23.61 -9.91
CA ASP A 99 3.91 -24.86 -10.64
C ASP A 99 3.43 -24.64 -12.08
N HIS A 100 3.22 -23.40 -12.52
CA HIS A 100 2.62 -23.08 -13.83
C HIS A 100 1.26 -23.75 -14.07
N LEU A 101 0.45 -23.90 -13.00
CA LEU A 101 -0.79 -24.67 -12.98
C LEU A 101 -1.74 -24.39 -14.15
N LEU A 102 -2.04 -23.11 -14.43
CA LEU A 102 -3.00 -22.74 -15.49
C LEU A 102 -2.47 -23.12 -16.87
N VAL A 103 -1.17 -22.94 -17.09
CA VAL A 103 -0.50 -23.34 -18.32
C VAL A 103 -0.48 -24.86 -18.44
N GLN A 104 -0.20 -25.60 -17.35
CA GLN A 104 -0.28 -27.06 -17.35
C GLN A 104 -1.68 -27.57 -17.66
N TRP A 105 -2.73 -26.94 -17.14
CA TRP A 105 -4.12 -27.28 -17.50
C TRP A 105 -4.38 -27.01 -18.97
N ALA A 106 -3.96 -25.86 -19.50
CA ALA A 106 -4.11 -25.55 -20.91
C ALA A 106 -3.42 -26.59 -21.82
N THR A 107 -2.22 -27.02 -21.45
CA THR A 107 -1.46 -28.06 -22.15
C THR A 107 -2.15 -29.42 -22.04
N LYS A 108 -2.53 -29.84 -20.83
CA LYS A 108 -3.15 -31.15 -20.54
C LYS A 108 -4.47 -31.32 -21.30
N TYR A 109 -5.30 -30.28 -21.33
CA TYR A 109 -6.58 -30.30 -22.02
C TYR A 109 -6.48 -29.89 -23.49
N LYS A 110 -5.25 -29.61 -23.99
CA LYS A 110 -5.00 -29.14 -25.35
C LYS A 110 -5.95 -28.02 -25.77
N LEU A 111 -6.11 -27.01 -24.91
CA LEU A 111 -7.16 -25.98 -25.08
C LEU A 111 -6.97 -25.15 -26.35
N PHE A 112 -5.72 -24.97 -26.78
CA PHE A 112 -5.35 -24.14 -27.92
C PHE A 112 -5.06 -24.92 -29.20
N ASP A 113 -5.14 -26.25 -29.16
CA ASP A 113 -4.94 -27.11 -30.33
C ASP A 113 -6.17 -27.03 -31.27
N VAL A 114 -5.95 -26.60 -32.51
CA VAL A 114 -7.01 -26.42 -33.52
C VAL A 114 -7.72 -27.75 -33.85
N GLU A 115 -7.05 -28.89 -33.67
CA GLU A 115 -7.66 -30.20 -33.89
C GLU A 115 -8.63 -30.60 -32.76
N ASN A 116 -8.49 -30.00 -31.58
CA ASN A 116 -9.31 -30.31 -30.42
C ASN A 116 -10.71 -29.72 -30.52
N LYS A 117 -11.67 -30.57 -30.93
CA LYS A 117 -13.09 -30.23 -31.05
C LYS A 117 -13.89 -30.36 -29.75
N GLY A 118 -13.23 -30.55 -28.60
CA GLY A 118 -13.88 -30.57 -27.30
C GLY A 118 -14.64 -29.28 -26.98
N LEU A 119 -15.70 -29.36 -26.18
CA LEU A 119 -16.56 -28.21 -25.87
C LEU A 119 -15.76 -27.07 -25.21
N LEU A 120 -14.92 -27.41 -24.23
CA LEU A 120 -14.08 -26.44 -23.52
C LEU A 120 -13.06 -25.76 -24.44
N ALA A 121 -12.38 -26.53 -25.31
CA ALA A 121 -11.42 -25.99 -26.28
C ALA A 121 -12.11 -25.07 -27.29
N ARG A 122 -13.30 -25.44 -27.79
CA ARG A 122 -14.10 -24.58 -28.68
C ARG A 122 -14.52 -23.27 -28.03
N LEU A 123 -14.93 -23.31 -26.75
CA LEU A 123 -15.29 -22.09 -26.01
C LEU A 123 -14.07 -21.18 -25.85
N VAL A 124 -12.94 -21.73 -25.43
CA VAL A 124 -11.68 -20.99 -25.22
C VAL A 124 -11.14 -20.39 -26.52
N GLN A 125 -11.06 -21.19 -27.59
CA GLN A 125 -10.59 -20.71 -28.89
C GLN A 125 -11.55 -19.69 -29.52
N GLY A 126 -12.86 -19.91 -29.37
CA GLY A 126 -13.88 -18.96 -29.81
C GLY A 126 -13.76 -17.63 -29.07
N GLU A 127 -13.50 -17.67 -27.76
CA GLU A 127 -13.30 -16.48 -26.94
C GLU A 127 -12.04 -15.70 -27.40
N ILE A 128 -10.88 -16.36 -27.55
CA ILE A 128 -9.65 -15.70 -28.03
C ILE A 128 -9.86 -15.06 -29.41
N LYS A 129 -10.47 -15.80 -30.37
CA LYS A 129 -10.75 -15.27 -31.71
C LYS A 129 -11.72 -14.09 -31.67
N SER A 130 -12.71 -14.11 -30.77
CA SER A 130 -13.62 -12.98 -30.62
C SER A 130 -12.95 -11.73 -30.05
N GLN A 131 -11.94 -11.90 -29.18
CA GLN A 131 -11.16 -10.80 -28.61
C GLN A 131 -10.13 -10.22 -29.58
N ARG A 132 -9.46 -11.09 -30.37
CA ARG A 132 -8.31 -10.72 -31.21
C ARG A 132 -8.66 -10.52 -32.69
N GLY A 133 -9.84 -10.95 -33.11
CA GLY A 133 -10.28 -10.95 -34.51
C GLY A 133 -10.06 -12.30 -35.22
N GLU A 134 -10.72 -12.47 -36.36
CA GLU A 134 -10.73 -13.75 -37.11
C GLU A 134 -9.36 -14.11 -37.70
N GLY A 135 -8.47 -13.14 -37.91
CA GLY A 135 -7.11 -13.35 -38.41
C GLY A 135 -6.07 -13.70 -37.34
N TYR A 136 -6.47 -13.88 -36.07
CA TYR A 136 -5.54 -14.26 -35.01
C TYR A 136 -5.16 -15.75 -35.10
N ASP A 137 -3.88 -16.01 -35.33
CA ASP A 137 -3.31 -17.35 -35.31
C ASP A 137 -2.93 -17.75 -33.87
N ILE A 138 -3.63 -18.74 -33.32
CA ILE A 138 -3.45 -19.19 -31.94
C ILE A 138 -2.11 -19.91 -31.78
N ASP A 139 -1.68 -20.67 -32.79
CA ASP A 139 -0.48 -21.51 -32.75
C ASP A 139 0.81 -20.68 -32.92
N ALA A 140 0.69 -19.46 -33.46
CA ALA A 140 1.80 -18.52 -33.61
C ALA A 140 2.30 -17.94 -32.28
N TYR A 141 1.50 -18.03 -31.19
CA TYR A 141 1.82 -17.45 -29.89
C TYR A 141 2.03 -18.51 -28.82
N PRO A 142 2.90 -18.23 -27.82
CA PRO A 142 3.12 -19.16 -26.71
C PRO A 142 1.83 -19.46 -25.94
N ILE A 143 1.74 -20.70 -25.44
CA ILE A 143 0.61 -21.16 -24.64
C ILE A 143 0.40 -20.29 -23.40
N GLU A 144 1.47 -19.76 -22.82
CA GLU A 144 1.44 -18.86 -21.66
C GLU A 144 0.66 -17.58 -21.97
N PHE A 145 0.88 -16.99 -23.15
CA PHE A 145 0.18 -15.78 -23.58
C PHE A 145 -1.31 -16.03 -23.81
N ASN A 146 -1.64 -17.09 -24.55
CA ASN A 146 -3.05 -17.46 -24.81
C ASN A 146 -3.79 -17.83 -23.51
N THR A 147 -3.12 -18.49 -22.57
CA THR A 147 -3.67 -18.78 -21.23
C THR A 147 -3.93 -17.50 -20.45
N TRP A 148 -2.99 -16.55 -20.48
CA TRP A 148 -3.15 -15.25 -19.83
C TRP A 148 -4.35 -14.47 -20.38
N LEU A 149 -4.60 -14.46 -21.69
CA LEU A 149 -5.78 -13.80 -22.28
C LEU A 149 -7.11 -14.33 -21.71
N ILE A 150 -7.22 -15.64 -21.50
CA ILE A 150 -8.42 -16.23 -20.88
C ILE A 150 -8.49 -15.87 -19.39
N PHE A 151 -7.36 -15.95 -18.69
CA PHE A 151 -7.28 -15.56 -17.29
C PHE A 151 -7.75 -14.11 -17.06
N ARG A 152 -7.41 -13.18 -17.96
CA ARG A 152 -7.90 -11.79 -17.90
C ARG A 152 -9.41 -11.69 -17.87
N LYS A 153 -10.14 -12.45 -18.70
CA LYS A 153 -11.61 -12.42 -18.69
C LYS A 153 -12.22 -13.00 -17.43
N PHE A 154 -11.55 -13.98 -16.84
CA PHE A 154 -11.93 -14.49 -15.53
C PHE A 154 -11.75 -13.44 -14.44
N VAL A 155 -10.64 -12.69 -14.46
CA VAL A 155 -10.40 -11.56 -13.57
C VAL A 155 -11.45 -10.45 -13.79
N ASP A 156 -11.75 -10.09 -15.04
CA ASP A 156 -12.75 -9.07 -15.40
C ASP A 156 -14.11 -9.38 -14.77
N LEU A 157 -14.57 -10.64 -14.88
CA LEU A 157 -15.82 -11.09 -14.29
C LEU A 157 -15.85 -10.84 -12.78
N ILE A 158 -14.83 -11.30 -12.06
CA ILE A 158 -14.76 -11.22 -10.60
C ILE A 158 -14.65 -9.75 -10.16
N LEU A 159 -13.75 -8.99 -10.79
CA LEU A 159 -13.48 -7.59 -10.43
C LEU A 159 -14.73 -6.72 -10.64
N MET A 160 -15.43 -6.89 -11.76
CA MET A 160 -16.63 -6.11 -12.07
C MET A 160 -17.78 -6.44 -11.12
N LEU A 161 -17.97 -7.72 -10.76
CA LEU A 161 -19.01 -8.14 -9.82
C LEU A 161 -18.70 -7.73 -8.39
N ASP A 162 -17.44 -7.82 -7.97
CA ASP A 162 -16.99 -7.34 -6.66
C ASP A 162 -17.29 -5.84 -6.47
N PHE A 163 -16.87 -5.00 -7.42
CA PHE A 163 -17.13 -3.56 -7.33
C PHE A 163 -18.62 -3.22 -7.43
N THR A 164 -19.34 -3.85 -8.36
CA THR A 164 -20.78 -3.59 -8.54
C THR A 164 -21.58 -3.96 -7.30
N THR A 165 -21.29 -5.12 -6.70
CA THR A 165 -21.98 -5.56 -5.48
C THR A 165 -21.65 -4.67 -4.29
N PHE A 166 -20.42 -4.16 -4.18
CA PHE A 166 -20.07 -3.12 -3.20
C PHE A 166 -20.93 -1.86 -3.38
N ILE A 167 -21.04 -1.33 -4.60
CA ILE A 167 -21.88 -0.15 -4.89
C ILE A 167 -23.36 -0.42 -4.59
N CYS A 168 -23.85 -1.63 -4.85
CA CYS A 168 -25.21 -2.02 -4.45
C CYS A 168 -25.42 -2.01 -2.94
N VAL A 169 -24.43 -2.45 -2.14
CA VAL A 169 -24.50 -2.30 -0.66
C VAL A 169 -24.54 -0.83 -0.27
N VAL A 170 -23.67 0.00 -0.85
CA VAL A 170 -23.65 1.45 -0.59
C VAL A 170 -25.01 2.06 -0.85
N TYR A 171 -25.60 1.79 -2.02
CA TYR A 171 -26.92 2.30 -2.38
C TYR A 171 -28.01 1.80 -1.44
N ALA A 172 -28.05 0.50 -1.15
CA ALA A 172 -29.04 -0.10 -0.24
C ALA A 172 -28.96 0.49 1.18
N CYS A 173 -27.76 0.81 1.67
CA CYS A 173 -27.56 1.50 2.94
C CYS A 173 -27.94 2.99 2.89
N CYS A 174 -27.73 3.67 1.77
CA CYS A 174 -28.11 5.08 1.60
C CYS A 174 -29.63 5.28 1.67
N ILE A 175 -30.40 4.40 1.01
CA ILE A 175 -31.87 4.49 0.98
C ILE A 175 -32.54 3.96 2.26
N ASP A 176 -31.77 3.36 3.15
CA ASP A 176 -32.28 2.81 4.40
C ASP A 176 -32.81 3.91 5.35
N ASN A 177 -33.81 3.56 6.17
CA ASN A 177 -34.49 4.46 7.11
C ASN A 177 -34.83 5.84 6.51
N ASP A 178 -35.51 5.85 5.37
CA ASP A 178 -35.94 7.05 4.64
C ASP A 178 -34.78 8.01 4.31
N TYR A 179 -33.79 7.51 3.55
CA TYR A 179 -32.63 8.30 3.14
C TYR A 179 -31.83 8.86 4.32
N GLN A 180 -31.52 7.99 5.30
CA GLN A 180 -30.81 8.35 6.54
C GLN A 180 -29.49 9.08 6.34
N PHE A 181 -28.88 8.95 5.16
CA PHE A 181 -27.61 9.60 4.83
C PHE A 181 -27.74 11.12 4.73
N VAL A 182 -28.92 11.65 4.38
CA VAL A 182 -29.23 13.09 4.25
C VAL A 182 -30.22 13.57 5.31
N LYS A 183 -31.29 12.81 5.59
CA LYS A 183 -32.37 13.26 6.47
C LYS A 183 -31.95 13.29 7.94
N ASN A 184 -32.63 14.13 8.73
CA ASN A 184 -32.51 14.24 10.19
C ASN A 184 -31.07 14.49 10.70
N GLN A 185 -30.30 15.33 10.00
CA GLN A 185 -28.93 15.68 10.38
C GLN A 185 -28.67 17.18 10.23
N PRO A 186 -27.73 17.74 11.02
CA PRO A 186 -27.23 19.10 10.79
C PRO A 186 -26.68 19.25 9.38
N GLY A 187 -27.08 20.30 8.65
CA GLY A 187 -26.69 20.50 7.25
C GLY A 187 -25.17 20.52 7.03
N TRP A 188 -24.41 21.12 7.95
CA TRP A 188 -22.95 21.16 7.86
C TRP A 188 -22.30 19.75 7.93
N LEU A 189 -22.88 18.84 8.71
CA LEU A 189 -22.38 17.48 8.85
C LEU A 189 -22.68 16.67 7.58
N THR A 190 -23.87 16.84 7.02
CA THR A 190 -24.23 16.21 5.75
C THR A 190 -23.34 16.71 4.61
N VAL A 191 -23.16 18.03 4.49
CA VAL A 191 -22.32 18.65 3.46
C VAL A 191 -20.86 18.20 3.60
N SER A 192 -20.27 18.26 4.79
CA SER A 192 -18.88 17.84 5.00
C SER A 192 -18.65 16.37 4.67
N ARG A 193 -19.58 15.48 5.01
CA ARG A 193 -19.49 14.06 4.68
C ARG A 193 -19.61 13.77 3.18
N ILE A 194 -20.54 14.44 2.51
CA ILE A 194 -20.72 14.28 1.06
C ILE A 194 -19.51 14.83 0.32
N VAL A 195 -19.12 16.07 0.59
CA VAL A 195 -17.97 16.72 -0.05
C VAL A 195 -16.68 15.95 0.24
N GLY A 196 -16.42 15.64 1.51
CA GLY A 196 -15.25 14.87 1.91
C GLY A 196 -15.21 13.50 1.24
N GLY A 197 -16.33 12.76 1.24
CA GLY A 197 -16.40 11.44 0.63
C GLY A 197 -16.24 11.48 -0.89
N SER A 198 -16.83 12.48 -1.55
CA SER A 198 -16.65 12.70 -2.98
C SER A 198 -15.20 13.04 -3.34
N ILE A 199 -14.51 13.86 -2.54
CA ILE A 199 -13.08 14.13 -2.73
C ILE A 199 -12.27 12.84 -2.65
N LEU A 200 -12.54 11.97 -1.68
CA LEU A 200 -11.85 10.67 -1.55
C LEU A 200 -12.12 9.76 -2.76
N ILE A 201 -13.34 9.74 -3.30
CA ILE A 201 -13.69 8.95 -4.50
C ILE A 201 -12.99 9.50 -5.75
N LEU A 202 -12.96 10.83 -5.92
CA LEU A 202 -12.27 11.45 -7.07
C LEU A 202 -10.76 11.22 -7.00
N PHE A 203 -10.18 11.35 -5.82
CA PHE A 203 -8.77 11.04 -5.59
C PHE A 203 -8.46 9.57 -5.87
N ASN A 204 -9.35 8.66 -5.44
CA ASN A 204 -9.24 7.24 -5.76
C ASN A 204 -9.24 6.96 -7.27
N TYR A 205 -10.18 7.57 -7.99
CA TYR A 205 -10.26 7.44 -9.44
C TYR A 205 -8.99 7.94 -10.12
N TRP A 206 -8.49 9.11 -9.71
CA TRP A 206 -7.22 9.65 -10.21
C TRP A 206 -6.05 8.68 -9.97
N VAL A 207 -5.93 8.12 -8.76
CA VAL A 207 -4.90 7.12 -8.43
C VAL A 207 -5.01 5.91 -9.35
N LYS A 208 -6.21 5.36 -9.55
CA LYS A 208 -6.42 4.15 -10.36
C LYS A 208 -6.12 4.39 -11.83
N VAL A 209 -6.56 5.50 -12.40
CA VAL A 209 -6.29 5.88 -13.79
C VAL A 209 -4.80 6.12 -14.01
N ASN A 210 -4.16 6.88 -13.12
CA ASN A 210 -2.72 7.13 -13.23
C ASN A 210 -1.92 5.81 -13.12
N ALA A 211 -2.24 4.97 -12.13
CA ALA A 211 -1.56 3.69 -11.97
C ALA A 211 -1.73 2.76 -13.20
N HIS A 212 -2.95 2.66 -13.73
CA HIS A 212 -3.23 1.87 -14.93
C HIS A 212 -2.46 2.42 -16.15
N ASN A 213 -2.39 3.74 -16.30
CA ASN A 213 -1.65 4.37 -17.39
C ASN A 213 -0.14 4.13 -17.30
N THR A 214 0.43 3.98 -16.11
CA THR A 214 1.86 3.69 -15.90
C THR A 214 2.19 2.24 -16.20
N ILE A 215 1.47 1.28 -15.59
CA ILE A 215 1.84 -0.15 -15.64
C ILE A 215 1.22 -0.92 -16.82
N LYS A 216 0.19 -0.35 -17.44
CA LYS A 216 -0.60 -0.95 -18.54
C LYS A 216 -1.28 -2.28 -18.17
N ASP A 217 -2.01 -2.85 -19.13
CA ASP A 217 -2.75 -4.11 -18.98
C ASP A 217 -1.88 -5.27 -18.48
N TYR A 218 -0.63 -5.35 -18.92
CA TYR A 218 0.23 -6.48 -18.59
C TYR A 218 0.39 -6.66 -17.08
N ALA A 219 0.77 -5.61 -16.35
CA ALA A 219 0.91 -5.67 -14.90
C ALA A 219 -0.44 -5.60 -14.17
N TRP A 220 -1.44 -4.89 -14.73
CA TRP A 220 -2.78 -4.83 -14.13
C TRP A 220 -3.44 -6.22 -13.99
N TYR A 221 -3.12 -7.14 -14.91
CA TYR A 221 -3.62 -8.51 -14.91
C TYR A 221 -2.56 -9.56 -14.56
N TRP A 222 -1.54 -9.20 -13.77
CA TRP A 222 -0.52 -10.15 -13.28
C TRP A 222 0.14 -10.99 -14.40
N GLY A 223 0.44 -10.36 -15.54
CA GLY A 223 1.01 -11.05 -16.70
C GLY A 223 2.39 -11.65 -16.45
N ASP A 224 3.13 -11.10 -15.49
CA ASP A 224 4.40 -11.60 -14.96
C ASP A 224 4.32 -13.02 -14.37
N PHE A 225 3.13 -13.46 -13.96
CA PHE A 225 2.90 -14.86 -13.56
C PHE A 225 2.91 -15.85 -14.74
N PHE A 226 2.78 -15.37 -15.97
CA PHE A 226 2.70 -16.21 -17.18
C PHE A 226 3.96 -16.12 -18.04
N PHE A 227 4.44 -14.90 -18.30
CA PHE A 227 5.63 -14.64 -19.11
C PHE A 227 6.23 -13.30 -18.68
N ARG A 228 7.51 -13.05 -18.96
CA ARG A 228 8.19 -11.77 -18.66
C ARG A 228 8.25 -10.89 -19.90
N GLN A 229 8.24 -9.58 -19.73
CA GLN A 229 8.58 -8.64 -20.82
C GLN A 229 10.08 -8.27 -20.75
N ILE A 230 10.79 -8.45 -21.86
CA ILE A 230 12.18 -8.06 -22.07
C ILE A 230 12.22 -6.55 -22.35
N ASN A 231 13.15 -5.82 -21.71
CA ASN A 231 13.33 -4.36 -21.79
C ASN A 231 12.29 -3.51 -21.04
N ASN A 232 11.53 -4.06 -20.08
CA ASN A 232 10.96 -3.24 -18.99
C ASN A 232 12.05 -2.94 -17.94
N GLU A 233 13.23 -2.49 -18.39
CA GLU A 233 14.39 -2.24 -17.53
C GLU A 233 14.23 -1.02 -16.62
N GLU A 234 13.15 -0.26 -16.78
CA GLU A 234 12.71 0.68 -15.76
C GLU A 234 11.20 0.51 -15.64
N LEU A 235 10.74 -0.07 -14.54
CA LEU A 235 9.44 0.34 -13.98
C LEU A 235 9.57 1.85 -13.83
N ILE A 236 9.09 2.62 -14.82
CA ILE A 236 9.18 4.07 -14.77
C ILE A 236 8.34 4.46 -13.55
N PHE A 237 9.02 4.80 -12.45
CA PHE A 237 8.41 5.38 -11.27
C PHE A 237 7.95 6.77 -11.68
N ASP A 238 6.79 6.83 -12.33
CA ASP A 238 6.13 8.04 -12.81
C ASP A 238 4.75 8.13 -12.16
N GLY A 239 4.35 9.36 -11.83
CA GLY A 239 3.06 9.67 -11.22
C GLY A 239 2.92 9.09 -9.81
N VAL A 240 1.87 8.30 -9.57
CA VAL A 240 1.53 7.84 -8.22
C VAL A 240 2.52 6.80 -7.68
N PHE A 241 3.21 6.08 -8.57
CA PHE A 241 4.23 5.10 -8.17
C PHE A 241 5.48 5.74 -7.55
N GLU A 242 5.73 7.04 -7.77
CA GLU A 242 6.78 7.78 -7.06
C GLU A 242 6.47 7.95 -5.57
N MET A 243 5.18 8.06 -5.23
CA MET A 243 4.74 8.32 -3.86
C MET A 243 4.39 7.04 -3.10
N PHE A 244 3.89 6.02 -3.79
CA PHE A 244 3.40 4.78 -3.19
C PHE A 244 3.87 3.56 -3.99
N PRO A 245 4.55 2.57 -3.39
CA PRO A 245 5.01 1.38 -4.09
C PRO A 245 3.88 0.54 -4.70
N HIS A 246 2.75 0.42 -4.00
CA HIS A 246 1.56 -0.29 -4.46
C HIS A 246 0.34 0.64 -4.40
N PRO A 247 0.25 1.63 -5.29
CA PRO A 247 -0.76 2.68 -5.23
C PRO A 247 -2.16 2.11 -5.42
N MET A 248 -2.29 1.04 -6.21
CA MET A 248 -3.57 0.38 -6.48
C MET A 248 -4.20 -0.25 -5.23
N TYR A 249 -3.39 -0.74 -4.30
CA TYR A 249 -3.85 -1.49 -3.12
C TYR A 249 -3.83 -0.67 -1.84
N SER A 250 -2.92 0.30 -1.75
CA SER A 250 -2.81 1.19 -0.60
C SER A 250 -3.77 2.37 -0.70
N VAL A 251 -3.28 3.50 -1.21
CA VAL A 251 -4.06 4.73 -1.37
C VAL A 251 -5.25 4.56 -2.35
N GLY A 252 -5.14 3.62 -3.28
CA GLY A 252 -6.18 3.19 -4.21
C GLY A 252 -7.39 2.48 -3.57
N TYR A 253 -7.48 2.35 -2.26
CA TYR A 253 -8.71 1.95 -1.54
C TYR A 253 -9.44 3.10 -0.84
N VAL A 254 -8.86 4.30 -0.84
CA VAL A 254 -9.44 5.47 -0.15
C VAL A 254 -10.88 5.79 -0.59
N GLY A 255 -11.25 5.47 -1.83
CA GLY A 255 -12.61 5.65 -2.36
C GLY A 255 -13.67 4.83 -1.63
N TYR A 256 -13.34 3.62 -1.16
CA TYR A 256 -14.27 2.77 -0.39
C TYR A 256 -14.66 3.44 0.93
N TYR A 257 -13.70 4.10 1.60
CA TYR A 257 -13.95 4.91 2.79
C TYR A 257 -14.73 6.19 2.46
N GLY A 258 -14.53 6.76 1.26
CA GLY A 258 -15.37 7.84 0.73
C GLY A 258 -16.84 7.45 0.63
N PHE A 259 -17.14 6.25 0.10
CA PHE A 259 -18.50 5.71 0.06
C PHE A 259 -19.07 5.42 1.45
N ALA A 260 -18.26 4.91 2.39
CA ALA A 260 -18.68 4.75 3.78
C ALA A 260 -19.05 6.11 4.43
N LEU A 261 -18.25 7.14 4.15
CA LEU A 261 -18.50 8.49 4.65
C LEU A 261 -19.78 9.09 4.07
N ILE A 262 -20.05 8.92 2.77
CA ILE A 262 -21.29 9.40 2.11
C ILE A 262 -22.51 8.65 2.64
N SER A 263 -22.44 7.32 2.76
CA SER A 263 -23.59 6.47 3.12
C SER A 263 -24.03 6.54 4.57
N LYS A 264 -23.20 7.11 5.47
CA LYS A 264 -23.46 7.11 6.94
C LYS A 264 -23.58 5.70 7.52
N SER A 265 -22.96 4.71 6.90
CA SER A 265 -23.22 3.32 7.24
C SER A 265 -21.99 2.64 7.82
N TYR A 266 -22.11 2.13 9.05
CA TYR A 266 -21.10 1.25 9.64
C TYR A 266 -20.98 -0.06 8.86
N ILE A 267 -22.04 -0.54 8.22
CA ILE A 267 -21.98 -1.73 7.36
C ILE A 267 -21.02 -1.45 6.20
N VAL A 268 -21.20 -0.33 5.50
CA VAL A 268 -20.34 0.07 4.38
C VAL A 268 -18.89 0.27 4.86
N LEU A 269 -18.69 0.89 6.02
CA LEU A 269 -17.36 1.04 6.63
C LEU A 269 -16.70 -0.32 6.91
N LEU A 270 -17.42 -1.26 7.51
CA LEU A 270 -16.89 -2.58 7.85
C LEU A 270 -16.53 -3.39 6.61
N ILE A 271 -17.38 -3.39 5.58
CA ILE A 271 -17.07 -4.12 4.34
C ILE A 271 -15.93 -3.46 3.54
N ALA A 272 -15.77 -2.13 3.65
CA ALA A 272 -14.64 -1.40 3.07
C ALA A 272 -13.32 -1.79 3.76
N ILE A 273 -13.30 -1.82 5.10
CA ILE A 273 -12.15 -2.28 5.90
C ILE A 273 -11.84 -3.74 5.56
N PHE A 274 -12.86 -4.60 5.51
CA PHE A 274 -12.70 -6.02 5.18
C PHE A 274 -12.08 -6.21 3.79
N GLY A 275 -12.61 -5.52 2.77
CA GLY A 275 -12.08 -5.61 1.42
C GLY A 275 -10.64 -5.10 1.30
N HIS A 276 -10.32 -3.99 1.95
CA HIS A 276 -8.96 -3.46 1.99
C HIS A 276 -8.01 -4.38 2.74
N PHE A 277 -8.43 -4.94 3.88
CA PHE A 277 -7.63 -5.91 4.64
C PHE A 277 -7.31 -7.16 3.82
N LEU A 278 -8.31 -7.74 3.13
CA LEU A 278 -8.09 -8.87 2.25
C LEU A 278 -7.17 -8.53 1.06
N GLN A 279 -7.23 -7.29 0.57
CA GLN A 279 -6.29 -6.83 -0.45
C GLN A 279 -4.85 -6.79 0.06
N MET A 280 -4.65 -6.31 1.29
CA MET A 280 -3.31 -6.29 1.89
C MET A 280 -2.79 -7.70 2.16
N ILE A 281 -3.66 -8.65 2.52
CA ILE A 281 -3.30 -10.08 2.63
C ILE A 281 -2.86 -10.61 1.27
N PHE A 282 -3.64 -10.38 0.22
CA PHE A 282 -3.30 -10.80 -1.15
C PHE A 282 -1.94 -10.23 -1.58
N LEU A 283 -1.71 -8.94 -1.34
CA LEU A 283 -0.44 -8.28 -1.64
C LEU A 283 0.72 -8.94 -0.89
N HIS A 284 0.58 -9.14 0.42
CA HIS A 284 1.68 -9.65 1.25
C HIS A 284 2.02 -11.11 0.98
N TYR A 285 1.02 -11.97 0.74
CA TYR A 285 1.22 -13.41 0.64
C TYR A 285 1.31 -13.95 -0.78
N ILE A 286 0.81 -13.23 -1.78
CA ILE A 286 0.76 -13.71 -3.18
C ILE A 286 1.61 -12.84 -4.09
N GLU A 287 1.33 -11.54 -4.13
CA GLU A 287 1.95 -10.64 -5.11
C GLU A 287 3.40 -10.31 -4.73
N ASN A 288 3.67 -9.86 -3.50
CA ASN A 288 5.03 -9.54 -3.07
C ASN A 288 6.00 -10.73 -3.18
N PRO A 289 5.66 -11.96 -2.73
CA PRO A 289 6.55 -13.10 -2.88
C PRO A 289 6.82 -13.46 -4.35
N HIS A 290 5.86 -13.22 -5.25
CA HIS A 290 6.08 -13.40 -6.69
C HIS A 290 7.00 -12.31 -7.26
N ILE A 291 6.74 -11.03 -6.93
CA ILE A 291 7.60 -9.91 -7.32
C ILE A 291 9.03 -10.16 -6.83
N ASP A 292 9.22 -10.55 -5.56
CA ASP A 292 10.54 -10.87 -5.00
C ASP A 292 11.21 -12.05 -5.71
N LYS A 293 10.43 -13.03 -6.17
CA LYS A 293 10.95 -14.19 -6.92
C LYS A 293 11.45 -13.80 -8.32
N ILE A 294 10.77 -12.86 -8.98
CA ILE A 294 11.06 -12.47 -10.37
C ILE A 294 12.02 -11.29 -10.48
N TYR A 295 11.86 -10.31 -9.59
CA TYR A 295 12.51 -9.00 -9.60
C TYR A 295 13.29 -8.70 -8.31
N GLY A 296 13.15 -9.53 -7.27
CA GLY A 296 13.78 -9.29 -5.98
C GLY A 296 15.30 -9.46 -5.99
N PRO A 297 15.97 -8.92 -4.95
CA PRO A 297 17.42 -8.99 -4.84
C PRO A 297 17.91 -10.43 -4.78
N SER A 298 19.06 -10.67 -5.40
CA SER A 298 19.74 -11.95 -5.34
C SER A 298 20.04 -12.35 -3.89
N LYS A 299 20.21 -13.65 -3.65
CA LYS A 299 20.56 -14.18 -2.32
C LYS A 299 21.82 -13.53 -1.74
N ASN A 300 22.76 -13.12 -2.59
CA ASN A 300 23.99 -12.46 -2.19
C ASN A 300 23.72 -11.03 -1.67
N GLU A 301 22.87 -10.27 -2.35
CA GLU A 301 22.47 -8.93 -1.93
C GLU A 301 21.70 -8.96 -0.61
N ILE A 302 20.79 -9.93 -0.44
CA ILE A 302 20.08 -10.13 0.84
C ILE A 302 21.06 -10.40 1.98
N ASN A 303 22.09 -11.23 1.75
CA ASN A 303 23.11 -11.50 2.75
C ASN A 303 23.95 -10.26 3.05
N LEU A 304 24.28 -9.46 2.03
CA LEU A 304 24.99 -8.19 2.20
C LEU A 304 24.18 -7.21 3.05
N ILE A 305 22.87 -7.05 2.78
CA ILE A 305 21.96 -6.21 3.57
C ILE A 305 21.96 -6.66 5.04
N LYS A 306 21.91 -7.97 5.31
CA LYS A 306 21.99 -8.49 6.69
C LYS A 306 23.30 -8.13 7.37
N ILE A 307 24.44 -8.29 6.66
CA ILE A 307 25.76 -7.92 7.19
C ILE A 307 25.83 -6.42 7.49
N LEU A 308 25.27 -5.58 6.62
CA LEU A 308 25.20 -4.13 6.81
C LEU A 308 24.34 -3.77 8.04
N LYS A 309 23.17 -4.40 8.21
CA LYS A 309 22.34 -4.24 9.41
C LYS A 309 23.06 -4.67 10.69
N LEU A 310 23.91 -5.70 10.64
CA LEU A 310 24.76 -6.08 11.78
C LEU A 310 25.87 -5.08 12.04
N LYS A 311 26.49 -4.52 10.99
CA LYS A 311 27.51 -3.47 11.11
C LYS A 311 26.93 -2.19 11.72
N ASP A 312 25.68 -1.86 11.40
CA ASP A 312 24.96 -0.73 12.01
C ASP A 312 24.92 -0.86 13.54
N LEU A 313 24.61 -2.05 14.07
CA LEU A 313 24.54 -2.30 15.52
C LEU A 313 25.86 -2.06 16.26
N LYS A 314 27.00 -2.04 15.57
CA LYS A 314 28.30 -1.69 16.19
C LYS A 314 28.27 -0.29 16.82
N ASN A 315 27.47 0.62 16.26
CA ASN A 315 27.29 1.98 16.78
C ASN A 315 26.50 2.02 18.10
N PHE A 316 25.86 0.92 18.49
CA PHE A 316 24.93 0.83 19.62
C PHE A 316 25.32 -0.31 20.57
N ASP A 317 26.62 -0.48 20.83
CA ASP A 317 27.18 -1.53 21.69
C ASP A 317 26.77 -2.96 21.27
N ASN A 318 26.58 -3.19 19.97
CA ASN A 318 26.10 -4.44 19.38
C ASN A 318 24.71 -4.89 19.88
N LEU A 319 23.94 -3.98 20.47
CA LEU A 319 22.59 -4.22 20.93
C LEU A 319 21.63 -3.31 20.17
N LYS A 320 20.40 -3.78 19.95
CA LYS A 320 19.37 -2.90 19.40
C LYS A 320 19.13 -1.76 20.38
N PRO A 321 19.21 -0.49 19.94
CA PRO A 321 18.90 0.65 20.80
C PRO A 321 17.40 0.66 21.12
N LEU A 322 17.04 1.25 22.25
CA LEU A 322 15.65 1.52 22.61
C LEU A 322 15.02 2.39 21.51
N VAL A 323 13.79 2.10 21.12
CA VAL A 323 12.99 2.98 20.25
C VAL A 323 11.57 2.98 20.78
N GLY A 324 11.07 4.11 21.26
CA GLY A 324 9.83 4.07 22.01
C GLY A 324 10.02 3.22 23.27
N LEU A 325 9.29 2.11 23.34
CA LEU A 325 9.49 1.03 24.32
C LEU A 325 9.96 -0.29 23.68
N PHE A 326 10.21 -0.31 22.37
CA PHE A 326 10.75 -1.47 21.66
C PHE A 326 12.24 -1.65 21.96
N ASN A 327 12.71 -2.90 21.97
CA ASN A 327 14.08 -3.29 22.33
C ASN A 327 14.51 -2.92 23.77
N PHE A 328 13.55 -2.73 24.67
CA PHE A 328 13.82 -2.42 26.07
C PHE A 328 14.70 -3.49 26.75
N ASN A 329 15.71 -3.04 27.50
CA ASN A 329 16.58 -3.93 28.26
C ASN A 329 16.70 -3.49 29.73
N TRP A 330 16.31 -4.36 30.67
CA TRP A 330 16.40 -4.13 32.12
C TRP A 330 17.84 -3.87 32.60
N MET A 331 18.85 -4.44 31.93
CA MET A 331 20.25 -4.26 32.28
C MET A 331 20.83 -2.95 31.74
N ARG A 332 20.12 -2.25 30.87
CA ARG A 332 20.53 -0.95 30.33
C ARG A 332 19.91 0.16 31.19
N ALA A 333 20.74 0.82 32.00
CA ALA A 333 20.29 1.85 32.94
C ALA A 333 19.49 2.98 32.25
N SER A 334 19.88 3.38 31.04
CA SER A 334 19.16 4.38 30.24
C SER A 334 17.72 3.96 29.95
N ASP A 335 17.46 2.68 29.74
CA ASP A 335 16.14 2.17 29.39
C ASP A 335 15.25 2.19 30.62
N VAL A 336 15.76 1.72 31.75
CA VAL A 336 15.05 1.77 33.05
C VAL A 336 14.69 3.20 33.42
N VAL A 337 15.63 4.16 33.26
CA VAL A 337 15.35 5.58 33.50
C VAL A 337 14.27 6.10 32.56
N ASN A 338 14.30 5.73 31.28
CA ASN A 338 13.27 6.08 30.31
C ASN A 338 11.89 5.54 30.68
N LEU A 339 11.81 4.29 31.16
CA LEU A 339 10.57 3.69 31.63
C LEU A 339 10.02 4.44 32.84
N VAL A 340 10.87 4.76 33.82
CA VAL A 340 10.48 5.56 34.99
C VAL A 340 9.92 6.91 34.56
N LEU A 341 10.62 7.65 33.68
CA LEU A 341 10.13 8.92 33.15
C LEU A 341 8.79 8.77 32.42
N SER A 342 8.65 7.72 31.60
CA SER A 342 7.43 7.45 30.85
C SER A 342 6.23 7.19 31.77
N ILE A 343 6.42 6.41 32.84
CA ILE A 343 5.39 6.16 33.86
C ILE A 343 5.09 7.43 34.66
N THR A 344 6.11 8.21 35.03
CA THR A 344 5.93 9.45 35.79
C THR A 344 5.09 10.46 35.03
N TYR A 345 5.43 10.74 33.77
CA TYR A 345 4.71 11.73 32.96
C TYR A 345 3.40 11.20 32.37
N GLY A 346 3.33 9.90 32.08
CA GLY A 346 2.14 9.27 31.51
C GLY A 346 1.05 8.93 32.52
N LEU A 347 1.40 8.63 33.77
CA LEU A 347 0.44 8.14 34.77
C LEU A 347 0.51 8.90 36.09
N ILE A 348 1.69 8.99 36.71
CA ILE A 348 1.81 9.53 38.08
C ILE A 348 1.39 11.02 38.12
N ILE A 349 1.99 11.86 37.29
CA ILE A 349 1.68 13.31 37.27
C ILE A 349 0.19 13.55 36.97
N PRO A 350 -0.44 12.94 35.96
CA PRO A 350 -1.88 13.08 35.69
C PRO A 350 -2.79 12.66 36.85
N ILE A 351 -2.47 11.56 37.55
CA ILE A 351 -3.26 11.06 38.70
C ILE A 351 -3.29 12.08 39.84
N PHE A 352 -2.17 12.75 40.09
CA PHE A 352 -2.04 13.73 41.18
C PHE A 352 -2.24 15.19 40.73
N ALA A 353 -2.44 15.44 39.44
CA ALA A 353 -2.62 16.78 38.91
C ALA A 353 -3.93 17.39 39.43
N LYS A 354 -3.88 18.58 40.00
CA LYS A 354 -5.08 19.31 40.45
C LYS A 354 -5.68 20.23 39.39
N SER A 355 -4.95 20.46 38.29
CA SER A 355 -5.34 21.41 37.26
C SER A 355 -4.94 20.90 35.88
N LEU A 356 -5.94 20.69 35.02
CA LEU A 356 -5.76 20.36 33.61
C LEU A 356 -4.94 21.43 32.86
N LYS A 357 -5.07 22.71 33.25
CA LYS A 357 -4.30 23.80 32.64
C LYS A 357 -2.80 23.64 32.90
N LEU A 358 -2.42 23.25 34.11
CA LEU A 358 -1.01 23.03 34.44
C LEU A 358 -0.45 21.81 33.71
N LEU A 359 -1.24 20.73 33.61
CA LEU A 359 -0.87 19.54 32.86
C LEU A 359 -0.70 19.85 31.36
N PHE A 360 -1.60 20.65 30.78
CA PHE A 360 -1.47 21.12 29.41
C PHE A 360 -0.20 21.95 29.19
N ILE A 361 0.09 22.91 30.08
CA ILE A 361 1.32 23.70 30.01
C ILE A 361 2.55 22.82 30.10
N LEU A 362 2.56 21.83 30.99
CA LEU A 362 3.66 20.86 31.10
C LEU A 362 3.84 20.07 29.81
N THR A 363 2.77 19.55 29.22
CA THR A 363 2.84 18.80 27.96
C THR A 363 3.38 19.66 26.81
N VAL A 364 2.91 20.91 26.70
CA VAL A 364 3.42 21.86 25.69
C VAL A 364 4.88 22.21 25.94
N ALA A 365 5.27 22.47 27.19
CA ALA A 365 6.64 22.77 27.56
C ALA A 365 7.58 21.60 27.25
N THR A 366 7.19 20.37 27.57
CA THR A 366 7.93 19.16 27.20
C THR A 366 8.11 19.06 25.69
N LYS A 367 7.04 19.29 24.91
CA LYS A 367 7.12 19.20 23.45
C LYS A 367 8.04 20.27 22.85
N LEU A 368 7.97 21.50 23.36
CA LEU A 368 8.86 22.58 22.93
C LEU A 368 10.31 22.28 23.33
N PHE A 369 10.53 21.76 24.53
CA PHE A 369 11.85 21.41 25.02
C PHE A 369 12.50 20.30 24.18
N GLU A 370 11.77 19.23 23.88
CA GLU A 370 12.23 18.17 22.98
C GLU A 370 12.60 18.74 21.61
N SER A 371 11.70 19.50 20.99
CA SER A 371 11.88 19.99 19.63
C SER A 371 13.05 20.95 19.54
N LEU A 372 13.15 21.92 20.46
CA LEU A 372 14.26 22.87 20.50
C LEU A 372 15.59 22.16 20.78
N SER A 373 15.62 21.24 21.74
CA SER A 373 16.86 20.55 22.13
C SER A 373 17.40 19.69 20.98
N ILE A 374 16.55 18.90 20.33
CA ILE A 374 16.97 18.06 19.20
C ILE A 374 17.45 18.93 18.04
N ASN A 375 16.69 19.94 17.64
CA ASN A 375 17.05 20.80 16.52
C ASN A 375 18.35 21.58 16.77
N ILE A 376 18.51 22.20 17.95
CA ILE A 376 19.72 22.94 18.30
C ILE A 376 20.94 22.01 18.28
N LEU A 377 20.84 20.82 18.87
CA LEU A 377 21.95 19.88 18.90
C LEU A 377 22.31 19.36 17.51
N LEU A 378 21.32 19.07 16.65
CA LEU A 378 21.57 18.69 15.26
C LEU A 378 22.22 19.83 14.44
N VAL A 379 21.79 21.09 14.63
CA VAL A 379 22.40 22.26 13.99
C VAL A 379 23.85 22.42 14.43
N LEU A 380 24.11 22.38 15.74
CA LEU A 380 25.47 22.46 16.28
C LEU A 380 26.34 21.30 15.80
N GLN A 381 25.78 20.10 15.75
CA GLN A 381 26.48 18.92 15.24
C GLN A 381 26.75 19.00 13.73
N SER A 382 25.86 19.61 12.95
CA SER A 382 26.05 19.81 11.51
C SER A 382 27.18 20.81 11.23
N TYR A 383 27.10 22.02 11.79
CA TYR A 383 28.03 23.12 11.48
C TYR A 383 29.37 23.03 12.21
N SER A 384 29.35 22.73 13.51
CA SER A 384 30.56 22.81 14.34
C SER A 384 31.06 21.44 14.79
N LYS A 385 30.34 20.36 14.48
CA LYS A 385 30.60 18.99 14.98
C LYS A 385 30.70 18.96 16.51
N PHE A 386 29.87 19.76 17.18
CA PHE A 386 29.98 20.03 18.62
C PHE A 386 30.08 18.76 19.48
N VAL A 387 29.16 17.82 19.30
CA VAL A 387 29.09 16.59 20.11
C VAL A 387 30.27 15.66 19.81
N THR A 388 30.62 15.53 18.52
CA THR A 388 31.79 14.73 18.11
C THR A 388 33.09 15.31 18.62
N LYS A 389 33.31 16.63 18.48
CA LYS A 389 34.51 17.30 18.98
C LYS A 389 34.64 17.18 20.49
N TRP A 390 33.54 17.38 21.23
CA TRP A 390 33.54 17.19 22.67
C TRP A 390 33.83 15.73 23.06
N SER A 391 33.33 14.76 22.31
CA SER A 391 33.59 13.34 22.57
C SER A 391 35.07 13.00 22.33
N LEU A 392 35.63 13.46 21.20
CA LEU A 392 37.04 13.27 20.86
C LEU A 392 37.98 13.98 21.84
N SER A 393 37.61 15.17 22.34
CA SER A 393 38.42 15.86 23.36
C SER A 393 38.44 15.15 24.71
N ASN A 394 37.54 14.18 24.94
CA ASN A 394 37.45 13.39 26.16
C ASN A 394 37.79 11.90 25.91
N ASP A 395 38.47 11.58 24.80
CA ASP A 395 38.85 10.21 24.41
C ASP A 395 37.65 9.23 24.30
N ILE A 396 36.46 9.75 23.99
CA ILE A 396 35.25 8.95 23.76
C ILE A 396 35.16 8.60 22.27
N PRO A 397 35.09 7.30 21.91
CA PRO A 397 34.89 6.88 20.52
C PRO A 397 33.63 7.48 19.89
N ILE A 398 33.67 7.70 18.58
CA ILE A 398 32.56 8.32 17.83
C ILE A 398 31.31 7.43 17.89
N GLU A 399 31.48 6.10 17.84
CA GLU A 399 30.37 5.15 17.99
C GLU A 399 29.63 5.35 19.31
N LYS A 400 30.38 5.53 20.41
CA LYS A 400 29.80 5.78 21.74
C LYS A 400 29.14 7.15 21.84
N SER A 401 29.66 8.14 21.12
CA SER A 401 29.03 9.46 20.98
C SER A 401 27.65 9.37 20.34
N LEU A 402 27.52 8.60 19.24
CA LEU A 402 26.26 8.35 18.57
C LEU A 402 25.28 7.57 19.46
N ASN A 403 25.77 6.58 20.21
CA ASN A 403 24.92 5.85 21.16
C ASN A 403 24.36 6.78 22.27
N ASN A 404 25.18 7.68 22.82
CA ASN A 404 24.72 8.66 23.80
C ASN A 404 23.68 9.63 23.22
N TRP A 405 23.87 10.06 21.97
CA TRP A 405 22.88 10.85 21.26
C TRP A 405 21.56 10.09 21.08
N ALA A 406 21.62 8.82 20.68
CA ALA A 406 20.43 7.97 20.52
C ALA A 406 19.65 7.82 21.84
N VAL A 407 20.35 7.67 22.97
CA VAL A 407 19.73 7.66 24.31
C VAL A 407 19.00 8.97 24.58
N LEU A 408 19.66 10.12 24.38
CA LEU A 408 19.06 11.44 24.60
C LEU A 408 17.84 11.68 23.70
N TYR A 409 17.98 11.40 22.41
CA TYR A 409 16.93 11.56 21.40
C TYR A 409 15.68 10.74 21.78
N ASN A 410 15.85 9.46 22.10
CA ASN A 410 14.74 8.61 22.55
C ASN A 410 14.10 9.13 23.83
N SER A 411 14.89 9.58 24.79
CA SER A 411 14.35 10.11 26.05
C SER A 411 13.46 11.32 25.84
N LEU A 412 13.86 12.26 24.99
CA LEU A 412 13.06 13.44 24.70
C LEU A 412 11.76 13.11 23.96
N ILE A 413 11.83 12.20 22.99
CA ILE A 413 10.66 11.74 22.23
C ILE A 413 9.68 10.97 23.13
N ASN A 414 10.17 10.02 23.92
CA ASN A 414 9.36 9.26 24.86
C ASN A 414 8.68 10.17 25.87
N LEU A 415 9.41 11.14 26.42
CA LEU A 415 8.87 12.11 27.36
C LEU A 415 7.70 12.90 26.75
N THR A 416 7.80 13.27 25.47
CA THR A 416 6.72 13.93 24.72
C THR A 416 5.50 13.03 24.58
N TYR A 417 5.67 11.80 24.08
CA TYR A 417 4.55 10.86 23.92
C TYR A 417 3.89 10.52 25.26
N SER A 418 4.69 10.30 26.31
CA SER A 418 4.19 10.05 27.66
C SER A 418 3.46 11.28 28.23
N SER A 419 3.95 12.50 28.02
CA SER A 419 3.26 13.71 28.47
C SER A 419 1.93 13.95 27.73
N LEU A 420 1.86 13.60 26.43
CA LEU A 420 0.63 13.69 25.65
C LEU A 420 -0.38 12.62 26.09
N PHE A 421 0.07 11.38 26.29
CA PHE A 421 -0.75 10.33 26.87
C PHE A 421 -1.26 10.72 28.27
N GLY A 422 -0.37 11.24 29.11
CA GLY A 422 -0.71 11.71 30.45
C GLY A 422 -1.72 12.85 30.45
N LEU A 423 -1.64 13.79 29.51
CA LEU A 423 -2.66 14.83 29.34
C LEU A 423 -4.05 14.21 29.07
N ASN A 424 -4.12 13.21 28.19
CA ASN A 424 -5.37 12.50 27.90
C ASN A 424 -5.90 11.74 29.12
N VAL A 425 -5.01 11.10 29.90
CA VAL A 425 -5.36 10.46 31.18
C VAL A 425 -5.89 11.51 32.18
N GLY A 426 -5.27 12.68 32.27
CA GLY A 426 -5.74 13.78 33.11
C GLY A 426 -7.14 14.23 32.72
N TYR A 427 -7.38 14.43 31.43
CA TYR A 427 -8.73 14.74 30.90
C TYR A 427 -9.74 13.63 31.19
N PHE A 428 -9.33 12.36 31.15
CA PHE A 428 -10.21 11.25 31.51
C PHE A 428 -10.55 11.22 33.01
N LEU A 429 -9.59 11.51 33.88
CA LEU A 429 -9.78 11.48 35.34
C LEU A 429 -10.52 12.70 35.88
N GLN A 430 -10.28 13.88 35.31
CA GLN A 430 -10.78 15.17 35.83
C GLN A 430 -11.88 15.79 34.95
N GLY A 431 -11.90 15.44 33.66
CA GLY A 431 -12.86 15.95 32.69
C GLY A 431 -14.17 15.19 32.72
N THR A 432 -15.24 15.83 32.24
CA THR A 432 -16.57 15.26 32.11
C THR A 432 -16.50 13.99 31.26
N SER A 433 -16.79 12.84 31.85
CA SER A 433 -16.80 11.50 31.21
C SER A 433 -17.65 11.43 29.93
N SER A 434 -18.50 12.43 29.70
CA SER A 434 -19.24 12.65 28.47
C SER A 434 -18.36 12.77 27.23
N TYR A 435 -17.13 13.30 27.29
CA TYR A 435 -16.35 13.49 26.05
C TYR A 435 -15.80 12.20 25.44
N LEU A 436 -15.56 11.17 26.26
CA LEU A 436 -15.07 9.87 25.78
C LEU A 436 -16.22 8.91 25.49
N VAL A 437 -17.30 8.92 26.28
CA VAL A 437 -18.46 8.02 26.13
C VAL A 437 -19.70 8.80 25.63
N SER A 438 -19.52 9.65 24.61
CA SER A 438 -20.61 10.34 23.90
C SER A 438 -20.78 9.81 22.48
N ASP A 439 -21.61 10.51 21.69
CA ASP A 439 -21.85 10.31 20.28
C ASP A 439 -20.60 9.88 19.50
N TYR A 440 -20.78 8.81 18.72
CA TYR A 440 -19.78 8.19 17.87
C TYR A 440 -18.62 7.48 18.60
N PHE A 441 -18.84 6.98 19.83
CA PHE A 441 -17.86 6.22 20.61
C PHE A 441 -17.05 5.19 19.78
N TYR A 442 -17.74 4.29 19.08
CA TYR A 442 -17.10 3.24 18.28
C TYR A 442 -16.23 3.81 17.16
N LEU A 443 -16.67 4.89 16.51
CA LEU A 443 -15.91 5.55 15.46
C LEU A 443 -14.64 6.21 16.01
N ARG A 444 -14.73 6.88 17.16
CA ARG A 444 -13.57 7.53 17.81
C ARG A 444 -12.54 6.50 18.24
N LEU A 445 -12.99 5.40 18.86
CA LEU A 445 -12.10 4.31 19.28
C LEU A 445 -11.44 3.66 18.06
N PHE A 446 -12.22 3.35 17.03
CA PHE A 446 -11.70 2.76 15.80
C PHE A 446 -10.66 3.66 15.13
N LEU A 447 -11.01 4.93 14.85
CA LEU A 447 -10.09 5.88 14.21
C LEU A 447 -8.86 6.15 15.08
N GLY A 448 -9.03 6.32 16.40
CA GLY A 448 -7.93 6.54 17.33
C GLY A 448 -6.95 5.37 17.35
N LEU A 449 -7.45 4.13 17.45
CA LEU A 449 -6.62 2.93 17.40
C LEU A 449 -5.93 2.76 16.05
N CYS A 450 -6.64 3.02 14.94
CA CYS A 450 -6.05 3.00 13.61
C CYS A 450 -4.91 4.02 13.47
N LEU A 451 -5.09 5.26 13.94
CA LEU A 451 -4.05 6.28 13.89
C LEU A 451 -2.81 5.91 14.72
N ILE A 452 -3.01 5.36 15.92
CA ILE A 452 -1.90 4.88 16.77
C ILE A 452 -1.17 3.71 16.10
N TYR A 453 -1.92 2.76 15.54
CA TYR A 453 -1.36 1.63 14.81
C TYR A 453 -0.57 2.10 13.59
N THR A 454 -1.15 2.97 12.76
CA THR A 454 -0.49 3.55 11.59
C THR A 454 0.77 4.31 11.97
N GLN A 455 0.74 5.11 13.03
CA GLN A 455 1.94 5.82 13.52
C GLN A 455 3.05 4.83 13.91
N SER A 456 2.69 3.76 14.62
CA SER A 456 3.64 2.73 15.05
C SER A 456 4.19 1.94 13.85
N TRP A 457 3.34 1.62 12.88
CA TRP A 457 3.73 0.97 11.64
C TRP A 457 4.70 1.82 10.82
N ILE A 458 4.42 3.12 10.68
CA ILE A 458 5.30 4.08 9.98
C ILE A 458 6.68 4.11 10.65
N ASN A 459 6.73 4.24 11.97
CA ASN A 459 8.01 4.27 12.71
C ASN A 459 8.83 2.98 12.50
N LEU A 460 8.19 1.81 12.57
CA LEU A 460 8.85 0.53 12.31
C LEU A 460 9.34 0.42 10.87
N SER A 461 8.52 0.84 9.90
CA SER A 461 8.86 0.83 8.47
C SER A 461 10.07 1.72 8.16
N ILE A 462 10.16 2.90 8.80
CA ILE A 462 11.32 3.79 8.67
C ILE A 462 12.58 3.06 9.16
N ILE A 463 12.54 2.46 10.36
CA ILE A 463 13.70 1.76 10.94
C ILE A 463 14.12 0.57 10.09
N ASP A 464 13.16 -0.18 9.52
CA ASP A 464 13.46 -1.31 8.65
C ASP A 464 14.16 -0.88 7.35
N LEU A 465 13.84 0.31 6.85
CA LEU A 465 14.37 0.90 5.62
C LEU A 465 15.75 1.54 5.82
N ILE A 466 15.88 2.49 6.76
CA ILE A 466 17.12 3.29 6.94
C ILE A 466 18.01 2.80 8.09
N GLY A 467 17.60 1.77 8.82
CA GLY A 467 18.31 1.22 9.97
C GLY A 467 18.22 2.11 11.22
N TYR A 468 18.87 1.66 12.31
CA TYR A 468 18.98 2.45 13.53
C TYR A 468 19.91 3.64 13.32
N PHE A 469 20.96 3.49 12.51
CA PHE A 469 21.83 4.59 12.10
C PHE A 469 21.04 5.78 11.56
N GLY A 470 20.17 5.55 10.58
CA GLY A 470 19.37 6.59 9.94
C GLY A 470 18.31 7.16 10.89
N TRP A 471 17.63 6.31 11.67
CA TRP A 471 16.61 6.75 12.65
C TRP A 471 17.15 7.76 13.68
N PHE A 472 18.42 7.63 14.08
CA PHE A 472 19.08 8.54 15.02
C PHE A 472 19.92 9.64 14.35
N TYR A 473 19.73 9.92 13.06
CA TYR A 473 20.51 10.94 12.33
C TYR A 473 22.03 10.70 12.41
N GLY A 474 22.46 9.44 12.29
CA GLY A 474 23.86 9.05 12.41
C GLY A 474 24.80 9.68 11.37
N ASP A 475 24.25 10.14 10.25
CA ASP A 475 24.93 10.90 9.19
C ASP A 475 25.46 12.26 9.68
N PHE A 476 24.88 12.83 10.74
CA PHE A 476 25.43 14.03 11.40
C PHE A 476 26.73 13.74 12.16
N PHE A 477 26.94 12.49 12.57
CA PHE A 477 28.09 12.04 13.37
C PHE A 477 29.20 11.40 12.53
N HIS A 478 28.84 10.76 11.41
CA HIS A 478 29.80 10.16 10.49
C HIS A 478 29.70 10.82 9.10
N SER A 479 30.80 11.35 8.59
CA SER A 479 30.90 11.73 7.18
C SER A 479 30.91 10.46 6.32
N LYS A 480 29.77 10.18 5.66
CA LYS A 480 29.54 9.14 4.64
C LYS A 480 30.42 7.89 4.77
N VAL A 481 29.84 6.80 5.26
CA VAL A 481 30.24 5.49 4.74
C VAL A 481 29.79 5.42 3.29
N THR A 482 30.67 5.84 2.39
CA THR A 482 30.63 5.55 0.95
C THR A 482 30.76 4.04 0.76
N ILE A 483 29.71 3.29 1.07
CA ILE A 483 29.60 1.86 0.71
C ILE A 483 28.19 1.55 0.18
N ILE A 484 27.20 2.43 0.36
CA ILE A 484 25.79 2.04 0.19
C ILE A 484 25.29 2.10 -1.27
N TYR A 485 25.95 2.81 -2.21
CA TYR A 485 25.35 3.04 -3.54
C TYR A 485 26.23 2.73 -4.76
N GLN A 486 27.44 2.19 -4.58
CA GLN A 486 28.32 1.85 -5.73
C GLN A 486 28.42 0.34 -6.01
N THR A 487 27.89 -0.52 -5.15
CA THR A 487 27.98 -1.99 -5.29
C THR A 487 26.65 -2.71 -5.38
N LEU A 488 25.54 -1.99 -5.21
CA LEU A 488 24.26 -2.38 -5.76
C LEU A 488 24.19 -1.61 -7.08
N ASP A 489 24.10 -2.31 -8.20
CA ASP A 489 23.97 -1.70 -9.53
C ASP A 489 23.00 -0.51 -9.47
N GLU A 490 23.35 0.56 -10.18
CA GLU A 490 22.56 1.80 -10.34
C GLU A 490 21.14 1.59 -10.92
N SER A 491 20.68 0.34 -11.08
CA SER A 491 19.39 -0.03 -11.63
C SER A 491 18.27 -0.28 -10.60
N TRP A 492 18.56 -0.47 -9.30
CA TRP A 492 17.52 -0.86 -8.32
C TRP A 492 17.43 -0.05 -7.04
N CYS A 493 18.39 0.83 -6.77
CA CYS A 493 18.37 1.71 -5.61
C CYS A 493 18.45 3.17 -6.06
N LEU A 494 17.40 3.69 -6.71
CA LEU A 494 16.96 5.09 -6.69
C LEU A 494 15.73 5.30 -7.60
N PRO A 495 14.57 5.72 -7.03
CA PRO A 495 14.31 7.15 -6.88
C PRO A 495 13.72 7.58 -5.53
N LEU A 496 13.96 6.84 -4.43
CA LEU A 496 13.57 7.33 -3.08
C LEU A 496 14.55 8.34 -2.46
N LEU A 497 15.76 8.51 -3.00
CA LEU A 497 16.82 9.34 -2.40
C LEU A 497 17.52 10.35 -3.35
N GLU A 498 17.17 10.38 -4.64
CA GLU A 498 17.55 11.42 -5.61
C GLU A 498 16.29 12.16 -6.06
N GLN A 499 15.43 12.49 -5.10
CA GLN A 499 14.52 13.59 -5.32
C GLN A 499 15.35 14.89 -5.27
N PRO A 500 15.19 15.80 -6.26
CA PRO A 500 15.88 17.08 -6.24
C PRO A 500 15.34 17.93 -5.10
N ARG A 501 15.92 17.83 -3.89
CA ARG A 501 15.68 18.73 -2.74
C ARG A 501 14.25 19.30 -2.69
N THR A 502 13.24 18.45 -2.71
CA THR A 502 11.83 18.88 -2.66
C THR A 502 11.38 18.88 -1.21
N ASN A 503 11.21 20.09 -0.67
CA ASN A 503 10.79 20.43 0.69
C ASN A 503 9.38 19.94 1.10
N LEU A 504 8.83 18.84 0.56
CA LEU A 504 7.41 18.48 0.78
C LEU A 504 7.14 17.32 1.76
N TRP A 505 8.06 16.39 1.98
CA TRP A 505 7.83 15.27 2.92
C TRP A 505 8.03 15.61 4.41
N CYS A 506 8.35 16.87 4.68
CA CYS A 506 8.77 17.40 5.99
C CYS A 506 7.64 18.13 6.74
N LEU A 507 6.41 18.13 6.21
CA LEU A 507 5.33 19.01 6.67
C LEU A 507 4.44 18.43 7.78
N TRP A 508 4.53 17.14 8.11
CA TRP A 508 3.62 16.49 9.08
C TRP A 508 4.29 15.80 10.29
N CYS A 509 5.61 15.70 10.34
CA CYS A 509 6.34 15.29 11.53
C CYS A 509 7.45 16.30 11.81
N HIS A 510 7.21 17.17 12.80
CA HIS A 510 8.15 18.16 13.35
C HIS A 510 8.76 19.12 12.33
N GLY A 511 8.15 20.32 12.27
CA GLY A 511 8.41 21.38 11.29
C GLY A 511 9.87 21.54 10.84
N CYS A 512 10.05 21.56 9.51
CA CYS A 512 11.33 21.76 8.86
C CYS A 512 11.57 23.24 8.49
N PHE A 513 12.82 23.68 8.63
CA PHE A 513 13.42 24.82 7.91
C PHE A 513 14.40 24.27 6.86
N PRO A 514 14.65 25.01 5.76
CA PRO A 514 15.43 24.51 4.62
C PRO A 514 16.93 24.43 4.91
N TYR A 515 17.58 23.40 4.36
CA TYR A 515 19.04 23.30 4.20
C TYR A 515 19.57 24.51 3.43
N PRO A 516 20.66 25.18 3.88
CA PRO A 516 21.41 26.06 2.99
C PRO A 516 22.22 25.22 1.99
N PRO A 517 22.41 25.71 0.75
CA PRO A 517 23.22 25.02 -0.24
C PRO A 517 24.70 24.98 0.19
N ASN A 518 25.31 23.80 0.04
CA ASN A 518 26.73 23.50 0.23
C ASN A 518 27.64 24.65 -0.25
N ARG A 519 28.57 25.05 0.63
CA ARG A 519 29.89 25.56 0.26
C ARG A 519 30.94 24.67 0.88
#